data_AF-A0A8H6AA14-F1
#
_entry.id   AF-A0A8H6AA14-F1
#
_cell.length_a   1.000
_cell.length_b   1.000
_cell.length_c   1.000
_cell.angle_alpha   90.00
_cell.angle_beta   90.00
_cell.angle_gamma   90.00
#
_symmetry.space_group_name_H-M   'P 1'
#
loop_
_entity.id
_entity.type
_entity.pdbx_description
1 polymer ?
#
loop_
_entity_poly.entity_id
_entity_poly.type
_entity_poly.pdbx_seq_one_letter_code
_entity_poly.pdbx_strand_id
1 'polypeptide(L)'
;MRTARQELDKDIVTVELDRFDAKSAPALAQVVNKMYDRDIQRVDVFPGYEYAISEGLLHVSSHYWATVNFVTPRFNEGVPKKLSLGALGPDEIELDVKYVKYVGLNFIDITISLGVVGDGSQLGLKCTGIVRRVGSAVEHVKPGDKALAFSCGSFRTRIIISERICFKIDEKYSLESAITIPYAYTTAI
;
A
#
# COMPACT_ATOMS: atom_id res chain seq x y z
N MET A 1 7.20 -26.25 -6.53
CA MET A 1 6.17 -26.86 -7.39
C MET A 1 6.41 -26.59 -8.88
N ARG A 2 6.53 -25.32 -9.34
CA ARG A 2 6.81 -24.99 -10.76
C ARG A 2 8.07 -25.68 -11.33
N THR A 3 9.19 -25.64 -10.62
CA THR A 3 10.46 -26.28 -11.02
C THR A 3 10.32 -27.81 -11.09
N ALA A 4 9.71 -28.41 -10.06
CA ALA A 4 9.47 -29.86 -10.03
C ALA A 4 8.59 -30.35 -11.19
N ARG A 5 7.63 -29.55 -11.68
CA ARG A 5 6.84 -29.88 -12.87
C ARG A 5 7.70 -29.91 -14.14
N GLN A 6 8.62 -28.95 -14.30
CA GLN A 6 9.48 -28.87 -15.48
C GLN A 6 10.59 -29.92 -15.49
N GLU A 7 11.12 -30.27 -14.32
CA GLU A 7 12.25 -31.19 -14.20
C GLU A 7 11.83 -32.66 -14.09
N LEU A 8 10.66 -32.95 -13.50
CA LEU A 8 10.19 -34.33 -13.30
C LEU A 8 9.21 -34.81 -14.37
N ASP A 9 8.85 -33.96 -15.33
CA ASP A 9 7.85 -34.22 -16.39
C ASP A 9 6.54 -34.83 -15.86
N LYS A 10 6.12 -34.38 -14.66
CA LYS A 10 4.89 -34.81 -14.01
C LYS A 10 3.80 -33.78 -14.23
N ASP A 11 2.60 -34.23 -14.61
CA ASP A 11 1.43 -33.37 -14.73
C ASP A 11 0.89 -32.98 -13.34
N ILE A 12 1.51 -31.95 -12.75
CA ILE A 12 1.16 -31.44 -11.42
C ILE A 12 0.41 -30.11 -11.57
N VAL A 13 -0.83 -30.09 -11.11
CA VAL A 13 -1.67 -28.90 -10.99
C VAL A 13 -1.71 -28.41 -9.55
N THR A 14 -1.62 -27.10 -9.36
CA THR A 14 -1.76 -26.44 -8.06
C THR A 14 -3.10 -25.71 -7.99
N VAL A 15 -3.84 -25.93 -6.91
CA VAL A 15 -5.09 -25.23 -6.60
C VAL A 15 -4.98 -24.63 -5.21
N GLU A 16 -5.11 -23.32 -5.12
CA GLU A 16 -5.18 -22.58 -3.86
C GLU A 16 -6.64 -22.33 -3.49
N LEU A 17 -6.99 -22.51 -2.22
CA LEU A 17 -8.36 -22.37 -1.71
C LEU A 17 -8.35 -21.41 -0.53
N ASP A 18 -9.22 -20.41 -0.55
CA ASP A 18 -9.47 -19.55 0.61
C ASP A 18 -10.12 -20.33 1.76
N ARG A 19 -11.09 -21.21 1.44
CA ARG A 19 -11.78 -22.12 2.36
C ARG A 19 -12.12 -23.43 1.65
N PHE A 20 -12.07 -24.52 2.42
CA PHE A 20 -12.50 -25.83 1.94
C PHE A 20 -13.93 -26.12 2.40
N ASP A 21 -14.91 -25.70 1.60
CA ASP A 21 -16.33 -25.82 1.93
C ASP A 21 -17.21 -26.19 0.72
N ALA A 22 -18.53 -26.31 0.95
CA ALA A 22 -19.50 -26.65 -0.08
C ALA A 22 -19.58 -25.62 -1.22
N LYS A 23 -19.18 -24.36 -0.98
CA LYS A 23 -19.14 -23.31 -2.01
C LYS A 23 -17.95 -23.48 -2.95
N SER A 24 -16.80 -23.92 -2.43
CA SER A 24 -15.60 -24.20 -3.22
C SER A 24 -15.68 -25.50 -4.04
N ALA A 25 -16.51 -26.46 -3.61
CA ALA A 25 -16.57 -27.80 -4.18
C ALA A 25 -16.89 -27.84 -5.69
N PRO A 26 -17.84 -27.07 -6.24
CA PRO A 26 -18.11 -27.06 -7.67
C PRO A 26 -16.93 -26.53 -8.50
N ALA A 27 -16.25 -25.47 -8.02
CA ALA A 27 -15.09 -24.90 -8.69
C ALA A 27 -13.90 -25.89 -8.68
N LEU A 28 -13.69 -26.59 -7.57
CA LEU A 28 -12.67 -27.64 -7.49
C LEU A 28 -12.98 -28.81 -8.44
N ALA A 29 -14.25 -29.24 -8.52
CA ALA A 29 -14.67 -30.28 -9.46
C ALA A 29 -14.43 -29.89 -10.92
N GLN A 30 -14.64 -28.62 -11.29
CA GLN A 30 -14.31 -28.11 -12.63
C GLN A 30 -12.82 -28.27 -12.95
N VAL A 31 -11.94 -27.95 -11.98
CA VAL A 31 -10.49 -28.11 -12.16
C VAL A 31 -10.12 -29.59 -12.33
N VAL A 32 -10.68 -30.48 -11.50
CA VAL A 32 -10.43 -31.92 -11.59
C VAL A 32 -10.92 -32.51 -12.92
N ASN A 33 -12.14 -32.18 -13.36
CA ASN A 33 -12.66 -32.62 -14.65
C ASN A 33 -11.79 -32.14 -15.81
N LYS A 34 -11.30 -30.89 -15.73
CA LYS A 34 -10.36 -30.35 -16.71
C LYS A 34 -9.02 -31.09 -16.73
N MET A 35 -8.59 -31.69 -15.62
CA MET A 35 -7.39 -32.55 -15.63
C MET A 35 -7.67 -33.86 -16.37
N TYR A 36 -8.82 -34.49 -16.13
CA TYR A 36 -9.20 -35.73 -16.82
C TYR A 36 -9.36 -35.54 -18.33
N ASP A 37 -9.94 -34.43 -18.78
CA ASP A 37 -10.14 -34.17 -20.22
C ASP A 37 -8.83 -33.80 -20.96
N ARG A 38 -7.79 -33.34 -20.25
CA ARG A 38 -6.49 -32.96 -20.85
C ARG A 38 -5.73 -34.14 -21.45
N ASP A 39 -5.91 -35.34 -20.91
CA ASP A 39 -5.27 -36.56 -21.44
C ASP A 39 -5.69 -36.87 -22.89
N ILE A 40 -6.81 -36.29 -23.35
CA ILE A 40 -7.41 -36.57 -24.66
C ILE A 40 -6.98 -35.55 -25.74
N GLN A 41 -6.67 -34.29 -25.37
CA GLN A 41 -6.30 -33.23 -26.32
C GLN A 41 -5.01 -32.53 -25.92
N ARG A 42 -3.86 -33.08 -26.34
CA ARG A 42 -2.49 -32.57 -26.13
C ARG A 42 -2.17 -31.24 -26.87
N VAL A 43 -3.15 -30.40 -27.21
CA VAL A 43 -2.96 -29.18 -28.01
C VAL A 43 -3.50 -27.95 -27.29
N ASP A 44 -3.14 -27.77 -26.02
CA ASP A 44 -3.28 -26.48 -25.36
C ASP A 44 -1.89 -25.88 -25.15
N VAL A 45 -1.61 -24.77 -25.85
CA VAL A 45 -0.30 -24.09 -25.82
C VAL A 45 0.01 -23.50 -24.44
N PHE A 46 -0.99 -23.33 -23.56
CA PHE A 46 -0.79 -23.01 -22.15
C PHE A 46 -1.94 -23.57 -21.28
N PRO A 47 -1.85 -24.82 -20.83
CA PRO A 47 -2.92 -25.39 -20.04
C PRO A 47 -2.67 -24.92 -18.60
N GLY A 48 -3.32 -23.82 -18.19
CA GLY A 48 -3.12 -23.19 -16.86
C GLY A 48 -3.01 -24.26 -15.76
N TYR A 49 -1.87 -24.30 -15.08
CA TYR A 49 -1.58 -25.32 -14.06
C TYR A 49 -1.75 -24.78 -12.64
N GLU A 50 -2.24 -23.56 -12.54
CA GLU A 50 -2.35 -22.81 -11.29
C GLU A 50 -3.70 -22.13 -11.26
N TYR A 51 -4.46 -22.51 -10.24
CA TYR A 51 -5.82 -22.05 -10.00
C TYR A 51 -5.91 -21.52 -8.59
N ALA A 52 -6.72 -20.49 -8.39
CA ALA A 52 -7.11 -20.03 -7.07
C ALA A 52 -8.63 -20.02 -6.98
N ILE A 53 -9.20 -20.50 -5.88
CA ILE A 53 -10.63 -20.47 -5.61
C ILE A 53 -10.83 -19.54 -4.43
N SER A 54 -11.65 -18.51 -4.63
CA SER A 54 -11.98 -17.50 -3.60
C SER A 54 -13.46 -17.22 -3.64
N GLU A 55 -14.15 -17.32 -2.50
CA GLU A 55 -15.60 -17.17 -2.38
C GLU A 55 -16.40 -18.05 -3.39
N GLY A 56 -15.86 -19.24 -3.70
CA GLY A 56 -16.43 -20.18 -4.67
C GLY A 56 -16.20 -19.83 -6.15
N LEU A 57 -15.46 -18.76 -6.45
CA LEU A 57 -15.10 -18.36 -7.81
C LEU A 57 -13.74 -18.94 -8.22
N LEU A 58 -13.67 -19.52 -9.41
CA LEU A 58 -12.42 -20.06 -9.98
C LEU A 58 -11.65 -18.96 -10.71
N HIS A 59 -10.44 -18.67 -10.23
CA HIS A 59 -9.47 -17.77 -10.84
C HIS A 59 -8.37 -18.55 -11.54
N VAL A 60 -7.99 -18.11 -12.73
CA VAL A 60 -6.88 -18.67 -13.52
C VAL A 60 -5.81 -17.58 -13.64
N SER A 61 -4.57 -17.92 -13.28
CA SER A 61 -3.46 -16.99 -13.41
C SER A 61 -3.05 -16.86 -14.89
N SER A 62 -3.36 -15.72 -15.49
CA SER A 62 -2.89 -15.34 -16.83
C SER A 62 -1.77 -14.32 -16.72
N HIS A 63 -0.69 -14.50 -17.49
CA HIS A 63 0.39 -13.54 -17.57
C HIS A 63 0.13 -12.59 -18.74
N TYR A 64 -0.07 -11.32 -18.44
CA TYR A 64 -0.11 -10.26 -19.44
C TYR A 64 1.06 -9.31 -19.22
N TRP A 65 1.71 -8.91 -20.31
CA TRP A 65 2.68 -7.82 -20.28
C TRP A 65 1.91 -6.50 -20.10
N ALA A 66 1.70 -6.09 -18.86
CA ALA A 66 1.14 -4.77 -18.58
C ALA A 66 2.26 -3.72 -18.66
N THR A 67 2.07 -2.69 -19.48
CA THR A 67 2.96 -1.53 -19.44
C THR A 67 2.77 -0.79 -18.12
N VAL A 68 3.86 -0.48 -17.43
CA VAL A 68 3.91 0.13 -16.08
C VAL A 68 3.13 1.45 -15.96
N ASN A 69 2.78 2.08 -17.09
CA ASN A 69 2.00 3.31 -17.19
C ASN A 69 0.65 3.30 -16.43
N PHE A 70 0.06 2.14 -16.18
CA PHE A 70 -1.22 2.03 -15.45
C PHE A 70 -1.07 1.86 -13.94
N VAL A 71 0.10 1.44 -13.45
CA VAL A 71 0.30 1.03 -12.05
C VAL A 71 1.07 2.09 -11.26
N THR A 72 1.94 2.85 -11.93
CA THR A 72 2.61 4.01 -11.34
C THR A 72 1.99 5.29 -11.90
N PRO A 73 1.59 6.26 -11.05
CA PRO A 73 1.24 7.57 -11.55
C PRO A 73 2.45 8.11 -12.30
N ARG A 74 2.28 8.47 -13.57
CA ARG A 74 3.31 9.22 -14.29
C ARG A 74 3.56 10.48 -13.49
N PHE A 75 4.81 10.69 -13.07
CA PHE A 75 5.22 12.01 -12.62
C PHE A 75 5.05 12.93 -13.82
N ASN A 76 4.00 13.75 -13.82
CA ASN A 76 3.81 14.74 -14.86
C ASN A 76 4.97 15.72 -14.77
N GLU A 77 5.94 15.57 -15.67
CA GLU A 77 6.97 16.58 -15.90
C GLU A 77 6.26 17.86 -16.33
N GLY A 78 6.49 18.96 -15.60
CA GLY A 78 5.85 20.25 -15.87
C GLY A 78 4.70 20.65 -14.94
N VAL A 79 4.27 19.81 -13.98
CA VAL A 79 3.38 20.29 -12.91
C VAL A 79 4.19 21.19 -11.98
N PRO A 80 3.69 22.38 -11.59
CA PRO A 80 4.36 23.25 -10.64
C PRO A 80 4.67 22.48 -9.35
N LYS A 81 5.95 22.19 -9.13
CA LYS A 81 6.42 21.65 -7.86
C LYS A 81 6.39 22.81 -6.87
N LYS A 82 5.54 22.73 -5.85
CA LYS A 82 5.55 23.71 -4.77
C LYS A 82 6.86 23.55 -3.99
N LEU A 83 7.81 24.44 -4.29
CA LEU A 83 9.06 24.56 -3.57
C LEU A 83 8.82 25.49 -2.37
N SER A 84 8.62 24.89 -1.20
CA SER A 84 8.60 25.64 0.05
C SER A 84 10.05 25.91 0.48
N LEU A 85 10.59 27.06 0.08
CA LEU A 85 11.82 27.62 0.65
C LEU A 85 11.41 28.66 1.69
N GLY A 86 11.50 28.30 2.97
CA GLY A 86 11.14 29.19 4.07
C GLY A 86 12.05 28.99 5.28
N ALA A 87 12.30 30.08 6.01
CA ALA A 87 12.76 30.00 7.40
C ALA A 87 11.60 29.43 8.22
N LEU A 88 11.88 28.44 9.08
CA LEU A 88 10.86 27.89 9.98
C LEU A 88 10.41 28.96 10.97
N GLY A 89 9.10 29.03 11.20
CA GLY A 89 8.57 29.74 12.36
C GLY A 89 9.08 29.12 13.67
N PRO A 90 9.01 29.86 14.80
CA PRO A 90 9.50 29.38 16.10
C PRO A 90 8.88 28.05 16.55
N ASP A 91 7.60 27.82 16.22
CA ASP A 91 6.78 26.67 16.65
C ASP A 91 6.56 25.63 15.53
N GLU A 92 7.32 25.73 14.44
CA GLU A 92 7.17 24.86 13.28
C GLU A 92 8.24 23.74 13.28
N ILE A 93 7.87 22.59 12.73
CA ILE A 93 8.75 21.46 12.49
C ILE A 93 8.72 21.15 10.99
N GLU A 94 9.89 21.00 10.38
CA GLU A 94 10.04 20.57 8.99
C GLU A 94 10.37 19.06 8.97
N LEU A 95 9.47 18.29 8.38
CA LEU A 95 9.66 16.89 8.03
C LEU A 95 10.03 16.80 6.53
N ASP A 96 11.13 16.12 6.20
CA ASP A 96 11.68 16.07 4.82
C ASP A 96 11.22 14.86 4.00
N VAL A 97 11.24 15.01 2.67
CA VAL A 97 11.10 14.05 1.54
C VAL A 97 11.81 12.74 1.75
N LYS A 98 13.05 12.81 2.22
CA LYS A 98 13.84 11.61 2.46
C LYS A 98 13.22 10.75 3.57
N TYR A 99 12.31 11.35 4.34
CA TYR A 99 11.90 10.86 5.62
C TYR A 99 10.39 10.77 5.83
N VAL A 100 9.49 11.42 5.09
CA VAL A 100 8.08 10.97 5.04
C VAL A 100 8.06 9.59 4.38
N LYS A 101 8.02 8.53 5.21
CA LYS A 101 8.16 7.14 4.75
C LYS A 101 6.81 6.48 4.52
N TYR A 102 5.86 6.76 5.40
CA TYR A 102 4.53 6.17 5.32
C TYR A 102 3.50 7.25 5.52
N VAL A 103 2.50 7.26 4.64
CA VAL A 103 1.29 8.06 4.79
C VAL A 103 0.15 7.08 5.01
N GLY A 104 -0.58 7.26 6.10
CA GLY A 104 -1.67 6.36 6.43
C GLY A 104 -2.93 6.78 5.71
N LEU A 105 -3.59 5.83 5.05
CA LEU A 105 -4.88 6.01 4.40
C LEU A 105 -6.01 5.79 5.41
N ASN A 106 -6.95 6.71 5.45
CA ASN A 106 -8.20 6.61 6.21
C ASN A 106 -9.41 6.69 5.26
N PHE A 107 -10.62 6.41 5.78
CA PHE A 107 -11.87 6.46 4.99
C PHE A 107 -12.10 7.85 4.35
N ILE A 108 -11.79 8.91 5.08
CA ILE A 108 -11.90 10.28 4.58
C ILE A 108 -10.98 10.55 3.37
N ASP A 109 -9.83 9.88 3.25
CA ASP A 109 -8.99 9.99 2.06
C ASP A 109 -9.69 9.37 0.83
N ILE A 110 -10.49 8.32 1.02
CA ILE A 110 -11.36 7.74 -0.02
C ILE A 110 -12.47 8.74 -0.37
N THR A 111 -13.12 9.34 0.64
CA THR A 111 -14.18 10.33 0.46
C THR A 111 -13.68 11.57 -0.30
N ILE A 112 -12.45 12.03 -0.01
CA ILE A 112 -11.77 13.11 -0.74
C ILE A 112 -11.46 12.67 -2.18
N SER A 113 -10.95 11.45 -2.36
CA SER A 113 -10.61 10.92 -3.70
C SER A 113 -11.84 10.78 -4.60
N LEU A 114 -13.01 10.50 -4.01
CA LEU A 114 -14.29 10.45 -4.72
C LEU A 114 -14.94 11.82 -4.94
N GLY A 115 -14.31 12.91 -4.46
CA GLY A 115 -14.82 14.27 -4.60
C GLY A 115 -16.05 14.58 -3.74
N VAL A 116 -16.32 13.77 -2.71
CA VAL A 116 -17.48 13.95 -1.83
C VAL A 116 -17.21 15.03 -0.77
N VAL A 117 -15.97 15.13 -0.29
CA VAL A 117 -15.53 16.18 0.66
C VAL A 117 -14.16 16.73 0.27
N GLY A 118 -13.96 18.04 0.44
CA GLY A 118 -12.65 18.66 0.23
C GLY A 118 -12.12 18.58 -1.20
N ASP A 119 -10.81 18.61 -1.34
CA ASP A 119 -10.11 18.46 -2.63
C ASP A 119 -8.85 17.59 -2.49
N GLY A 120 -8.32 17.11 -3.62
CA GLY A 120 -7.18 16.19 -3.66
C GLY A 120 -5.90 16.71 -2.99
N SER A 121 -5.76 18.02 -2.76
CA SER A 121 -4.62 18.59 -2.04
C SER A 121 -4.62 18.28 -0.54
N GLN A 122 -5.76 17.83 -0.02
CA GLN A 122 -5.95 17.47 1.39
C GLN A 122 -5.66 16.00 1.68
N LEU A 123 -5.42 15.19 0.65
CA LEU A 123 -5.15 13.76 0.78
C LEU A 123 -3.92 13.44 1.65
N GLY A 124 -4.05 12.40 2.47
CA GLY A 124 -3.07 11.96 3.44
C GLY A 124 -3.19 12.83 4.69
N LEU A 125 -3.94 12.36 5.68
CA LEU A 125 -4.16 13.08 6.95
C LEU A 125 -3.13 12.79 8.04
N LYS A 126 -2.32 11.75 7.85
CA LYS A 126 -1.27 11.38 8.79
C LYS A 126 -0.06 10.84 8.06
N CYS A 127 1.12 11.13 8.57
CA CYS A 127 2.36 10.59 8.05
C CYS A 127 3.39 10.33 9.15
N THR A 128 4.35 9.46 8.85
CA THR A 128 5.51 9.21 9.71
C THR A 128 6.78 9.54 8.97
N GLY A 129 7.76 10.03 9.72
CA GLY A 129 9.08 10.27 9.19
C GLY A 129 10.16 10.59 10.19
N ILE A 130 11.20 11.26 9.71
CA ILE A 130 12.35 11.70 10.50
C ILE A 130 12.39 13.23 10.47
N VAL A 131 12.55 13.82 11.66
CA VAL A 131 12.63 15.27 11.84
C VAL A 131 13.90 15.80 11.18
N ARG A 132 13.77 16.83 10.35
CA ARG A 132 14.91 17.46 9.68
C ARG A 132 15.36 18.71 10.39
N ARG A 133 14.41 19.61 10.67
CA ARG A 133 14.64 20.89 11.32
C ARG A 133 13.47 21.17 12.25
N VAL A 134 13.76 21.91 13.30
CA VAL A 134 12.79 22.35 14.29
C VAL A 134 12.95 23.85 14.47
N GLY A 135 11.84 24.53 14.74
CA GLY A 135 11.82 25.93 15.13
C GLY A 135 12.51 26.14 16.48
N SER A 136 12.87 27.38 16.77
CA SER A 136 13.64 27.72 17.98
C SER A 136 12.90 27.49 19.29
N ALA A 137 11.57 27.39 19.27
CA ALA A 137 10.74 27.17 20.46
C ALA A 137 10.34 25.69 20.64
N VAL A 138 10.73 24.80 19.73
CA VAL A 138 10.38 23.38 19.77
C VAL A 138 11.38 22.62 20.66
N GLU A 139 10.88 21.98 21.70
CA GLU A 139 11.72 21.31 22.72
C GLU A 139 11.57 19.78 22.75
N HIS A 140 10.41 19.23 22.38
CA HIS A 140 10.10 17.79 22.54
C HIS A 140 10.57 16.89 21.39
N VAL A 141 10.98 17.47 20.27
CA VAL A 141 11.56 16.74 19.14
C VAL A 141 12.86 17.39 18.67
N LYS A 142 13.76 16.58 18.11
CA LYS A 142 15.03 17.07 17.54
C LYS A 142 15.30 16.48 16.16
N PRO A 143 16.13 17.15 15.33
CA PRO A 143 16.61 16.56 14.08
C PRO A 143 17.15 15.14 14.28
N GLY A 144 16.72 14.21 13.42
CA GLY A 144 17.05 12.79 13.49
C GLY A 144 16.04 11.92 14.24
N ASP A 145 15.12 12.48 15.02
CA ASP A 145 14.08 11.71 15.69
C ASP A 145 13.07 11.13 14.70
N LYS A 146 12.59 9.91 14.96
CA LYS A 146 11.38 9.38 14.33
C LYS A 146 10.17 10.16 14.86
N ALA A 147 9.29 10.59 13.97
CA ALA A 147 8.12 11.37 14.32
C ALA A 147 6.89 10.94 13.52
N LEU A 148 5.74 11.09 14.15
CA LEU A 148 4.40 10.95 13.58
C LEU A 148 3.78 12.33 13.53
N ALA A 149 3.13 12.66 12.42
CA ALA A 149 2.45 13.92 12.23
C ALA A 149 1.02 13.74 11.73
N PHE A 150 0.14 14.64 12.17
CA PHE A 150 -1.18 14.82 11.59
C PHE A 150 -1.18 16.09 10.73
N SER A 151 -1.38 15.94 9.43
CA SER A 151 -1.41 17.07 8.50
C SER A 151 -2.27 16.69 7.32
N CYS A 152 -3.13 17.59 6.86
CA CYS A 152 -3.74 17.46 5.55
C CYS A 152 -2.69 17.59 4.46
N GLY A 153 -2.85 16.86 3.35
CA GLY A 153 -1.95 16.96 2.21
C GLY A 153 -0.58 16.30 2.45
N SER A 154 -0.53 15.25 3.26
CA SER A 154 0.69 14.51 3.60
C SER A 154 1.22 13.63 2.46
N PHE A 155 0.50 13.49 1.33
CA PHE A 155 1.04 12.93 0.08
C PHE A 155 2.01 13.88 -0.61
N ARG A 156 3.03 14.25 0.16
CA ARG A 156 4.12 15.09 -0.25
C ARG A 156 5.38 14.49 0.29
N THR A 157 6.43 14.97 -0.31
CA THR A 157 7.74 14.59 0.11
C THR A 157 8.12 15.41 1.37
N ARG A 158 8.00 16.73 1.34
CA ARG A 158 8.27 17.64 2.49
C ARG A 158 6.97 18.18 3.05
N ILE A 159 6.89 18.24 4.38
CA ILE A 159 5.83 18.98 5.08
C ILE A 159 6.42 19.84 6.20
N ILE A 160 5.90 21.05 6.36
CA ILE A 160 6.16 21.89 7.52
C ILE A 160 4.85 21.90 8.30
N ILE A 161 4.92 21.56 9.58
CA ILE A 161 3.77 21.39 10.46
C ILE A 161 4.02 22.07 11.78
N SER A 162 2.95 22.38 12.52
CA SER A 162 3.08 22.82 13.90
C SER A 162 3.61 21.70 14.79
N GLU A 163 4.42 22.07 15.77
CA GLU A 163 4.92 21.13 16.76
C GLU A 163 3.84 20.43 17.59
N ARG A 164 2.65 21.04 17.69
CA ARG A 164 1.49 20.52 18.44
C ARG A 164 0.85 19.29 17.83
N ILE A 165 1.06 19.08 16.53
CA ILE A 165 0.50 17.98 15.74
C ILE A 165 1.59 16.99 15.32
N CYS A 166 2.76 17.07 15.96
CA CYS A 166 3.92 16.23 15.72
C CYS A 166 4.35 15.53 17.02
N PHE A 167 4.49 14.22 16.96
CA PHE A 167 4.76 13.37 18.12
C PHE A 167 6.00 12.51 17.85
N LYS A 168 6.92 12.48 18.81
CA LYS A 168 8.08 11.59 18.74
C LYS A 168 7.64 10.13 18.81
N ILE A 169 8.18 9.32 17.91
CA ILE A 169 8.02 7.85 17.92
C ILE A 169 9.18 7.27 18.72
N ASP A 170 8.86 6.42 19.69
CA ASP A 170 9.84 5.66 20.46
C ASP A 170 10.70 4.79 19.53
N GLU A 171 11.99 4.68 19.80
CA GLU A 171 12.95 3.95 18.96
C GLU A 171 12.54 2.49 18.72
N LYS A 172 11.85 1.88 19.70
CA LYS A 172 11.34 0.51 19.64
C LYS A 172 10.29 0.27 18.56
N TYR A 173 9.64 1.32 18.07
CA TYR A 173 8.64 1.22 17.01
C TYR A 173 9.23 1.58 15.64
N SER A 174 8.80 0.84 14.62
CA SER A 174 9.06 1.20 13.23
C SER A 174 8.13 2.34 12.80
N LEU A 175 8.52 3.09 11.78
CA LEU A 175 7.67 4.12 11.19
C LEU A 175 6.36 3.51 10.62
N GLU A 176 6.45 2.31 10.07
CA GLU A 176 5.31 1.55 9.55
C GLU A 176 4.32 1.16 10.65
N SER A 177 4.82 0.64 11.77
CA SER A 177 3.93 0.31 12.90
C SER A 177 3.34 1.56 13.52
N ALA A 178 4.09 2.65 13.61
CA ALA A 178 3.62 3.90 14.21
C ALA A 178 2.52 4.60 13.39
N ILE A 179 2.49 4.46 12.06
CA ILE A 179 1.46 5.09 11.23
C ILE A 179 0.06 4.46 11.42
N THR A 180 -0.03 3.23 11.92
CA THR A 180 -1.31 2.51 12.11
C THR A 180 -2.05 2.95 13.38
N ILE A 181 -1.30 3.24 14.45
CA ILE A 181 -1.77 3.65 15.78
C ILE A 181 -2.76 4.84 15.79
N PRO A 182 -2.54 5.96 15.09
CA PRO A 182 -3.02 7.24 15.64
C PRO A 182 -4.48 7.56 15.32
N TYR A 183 -5.09 6.95 14.31
CA TYR A 183 -6.48 7.26 13.95
C TYR A 183 -7.45 6.27 14.58
N ALA A 184 -7.16 4.96 14.53
CA ALA A 184 -8.00 3.95 15.17
C ALA A 184 -8.11 4.17 16.69
N TYR A 185 -7.04 4.63 17.34
CA TYR A 185 -7.06 4.88 18.79
C TYR A 185 -7.65 6.24 19.17
N THR A 186 -7.45 7.31 18.39
CA THR A 186 -8.01 8.64 18.75
C THR A 186 -9.49 8.77 18.47
N THR A 187 -10.04 8.05 17.47
CA THR A 187 -11.49 8.01 17.21
C THR A 187 -12.25 7.10 18.16
N ALA A 188 -11.55 6.25 18.91
CA ALA A 188 -12.15 5.27 19.82
C ALA A 188 -12.24 5.75 21.28
N ILE A 189 -11.70 6.93 21.60
CA ILE A 189 -11.81 7.58 22.92
C ILE A 189 -13.02 8.49 22.94
#